data_AF-A0A0E0IHL3-F1
#
_entry.id   AF-A0A0E0IHL3-F1
#
_cell.length_a   1.000
_cell.length_b   1.000
_cell.length_c   1.000
_cell.angle_alpha   90.00
_cell.angle_beta   90.00
_cell.angle_gamma   90.00
#
_symmetry.space_group_name_H-M   'P 1'
#
loop_
_entity.id
_entity.type
_entity.pdbx_description
1 polymer ?
#
loop_
_entity_poly.entity_id
_entity_poly.type
_entity_poly.pdbx_seq_one_letter_code
_entity_poly.pdbx_strand_id
1 'polypeptide(L)'
;MAGRRSAHVDAAVIAAAALLLLAATAAEGAVSSWESNSDEDYHIFVDNRMSDNMHLSCYAVQGGGRSEFYHSFRADPGREVQLPYLQPAPNARLVCKWACAGNYLKGVTLFSSSWREATSGECRRRGGGCNVVFDGHEMFVDGRSGGGGRRLLGDLPQHECQKMLLVFNRRCWFKSHRHPYVGRAMNGLTDYLMA
;
A
#
# COMPACT_ATOMS: atom_id res chain seq x y z
N MET A 1 -4.70 -81.36 -18.12
CA MET A 1 -5.43 -81.53 -16.85
C MET A 1 -4.49 -81.14 -15.71
N ALA A 2 -4.97 -80.32 -14.77
CA ALA A 2 -4.36 -79.95 -13.48
C ALA A 2 -2.96 -79.28 -13.52
N GLY A 3 -2.66 -78.21 -12.81
CA GLY A 3 -3.38 -77.44 -11.81
C GLY A 3 -2.50 -76.26 -11.34
N ARG A 4 -3.19 -75.19 -10.95
CA ARG A 4 -2.72 -73.94 -10.34
C ARG A 4 -1.46 -74.01 -9.48
N ARG A 5 -0.67 -72.93 -9.49
CA ARG A 5 -0.52 -72.04 -8.31
C ARG A 5 0.00 -70.65 -8.72
N SER A 6 -0.76 -69.65 -8.28
CA SER A 6 -0.50 -68.22 -8.36
C SER A 6 0.59 -67.76 -7.40
N ALA A 7 1.35 -66.75 -7.79
CA ALA A 7 1.81 -65.60 -6.98
C ALA A 7 2.56 -64.68 -7.95
N HIS A 8 1.92 -63.63 -8.46
CA HIS A 8 1.96 -62.27 -7.90
C HIS A 8 3.40 -61.72 -7.80
N VAL A 9 3.81 -60.93 -8.82
CA VAL A 9 4.04 -59.46 -8.80
C VAL A 9 5.07 -59.03 -7.75
N ASP A 10 6.11 -58.23 -8.01
CA ASP A 10 6.18 -56.96 -8.73
C ASP A 10 7.67 -56.67 -9.02
N ALA A 11 8.02 -56.31 -10.26
CA ALA A 11 8.23 -54.93 -10.70
C ALA A 11 9.49 -54.27 -10.11
N ALA A 12 10.54 -54.13 -10.94
CA ALA A 12 11.60 -53.18 -10.67
C ALA A 12 12.13 -52.57 -11.98
N VAL A 13 12.18 -51.24 -11.95
CA VAL A 13 13.00 -50.35 -12.78
C VAL A 13 12.43 -50.01 -14.16
N ILE A 14 11.64 -48.94 -14.21
CA ILE A 14 11.59 -48.06 -15.38
C ILE A 14 12.05 -46.67 -14.97
N ALA A 15 12.96 -46.18 -15.80
CA ALA A 15 13.82 -45.03 -15.65
C ALA A 15 13.07 -43.69 -15.66
N ALA A 16 13.77 -42.73 -15.09
CA ALA A 16 13.42 -41.33 -14.96
C ALA A 16 13.05 -40.67 -16.30
N ALA A 17 11.93 -39.95 -16.29
CA ALA A 17 11.65 -38.88 -17.23
C ALA A 17 11.40 -37.60 -16.43
N ALA A 18 12.20 -36.59 -16.73
CA ALA A 18 12.22 -35.29 -16.09
C ALA A 18 10.88 -34.55 -16.22
N LEU A 19 10.35 -34.10 -15.08
CA LEU A 19 9.30 -33.08 -15.01
C LEU A 19 9.83 -31.91 -14.18
N LEU A 20 10.42 -30.93 -14.88
CA LEU A 20 10.60 -29.57 -14.39
C LEU A 20 9.24 -28.86 -14.48
N LEU A 21 8.38 -29.06 -13.47
CA LEU A 21 7.21 -28.21 -13.26
C LEU A 21 7.70 -26.91 -12.63
N LEU A 22 7.57 -25.82 -13.39
CA LEU A 22 7.71 -24.47 -12.87
C LEU A 22 6.71 -24.29 -11.71
N ALA A 23 7.22 -24.18 -10.49
CA ALA A 23 6.47 -23.57 -9.41
C ALA A 23 6.31 -22.09 -9.76
N ALA A 24 5.16 -21.74 -10.35
CA ALA A 24 4.66 -20.38 -10.30
C ALA A 24 4.29 -20.12 -8.83
N THR A 25 5.26 -19.68 -8.03
CA THR A 25 4.95 -19.06 -6.75
C THR A 25 4.22 -17.76 -7.09
N ALA A 26 2.89 -17.81 -7.01
CA ALA A 26 2.13 -16.61 -6.74
C ALA A 26 2.78 -16.02 -5.48
N ALA A 27 3.45 -14.87 -5.64
CA ALA A 27 3.84 -14.07 -4.50
C ALA A 27 2.53 -13.59 -3.88
N GLU A 28 1.98 -14.42 -2.99
CA GLU A 28 1.02 -14.01 -2.00
C GLU A 28 1.71 -12.89 -1.25
N GLY A 29 1.31 -11.65 -1.59
CA GLY A 29 1.72 -10.49 -0.84
C GLY A 29 1.37 -10.77 0.60
N ALA A 30 2.38 -10.91 1.44
CA ALA A 30 2.21 -11.11 2.86
C ALA A 30 1.35 -9.95 3.37
N VAL A 31 0.07 -10.22 3.58
CA VAL A 31 -0.80 -9.35 4.37
C VAL A 31 -0.27 -9.56 5.78
N SER A 32 0.61 -8.67 6.23
CA SER A 32 1.09 -8.67 7.60
C SER A 32 -0.11 -8.36 8.50
N SER A 33 -0.74 -9.42 9.02
CA SER A 33 -1.78 -9.31 10.04
C SER A 33 -1.09 -9.10 11.38
N TRP A 34 -0.83 -7.84 11.72
CA TRP A 34 -0.61 -7.49 13.12
C TRP A 34 -1.98 -7.53 13.81
N GLU A 35 -2.20 -8.46 14.73
CA GLU A 35 -3.29 -8.38 15.72
C GLU A 35 -2.82 -7.48 16.87
N SER A 36 -3.37 -6.27 16.93
CA SER A 36 -3.11 -5.31 18.01
C SER A 36 -4.09 -5.61 19.13
N ASN A 37 -3.59 -6.16 20.24
CA ASN A 37 -4.42 -6.57 21.36
C ASN A 37 -4.52 -5.47 22.44
N SER A 38 -4.49 -4.20 22.04
CA SER A 38 -4.65 -3.07 22.96
C SER A 38 -5.65 -2.06 22.41
N ASP A 39 -6.64 -1.70 23.23
CA ASP A 39 -7.61 -0.62 22.98
C ASP A 39 -6.95 0.78 22.88
N GLU A 40 -5.61 0.86 22.97
CA GLU A 40 -4.79 2.07 23.02
C GLU A 40 -3.98 2.34 21.74
N ASP A 41 -4.01 1.42 20.77
CA ASP A 41 -3.31 1.61 19.49
C ASP A 41 -4.06 2.60 18.59
N TYR A 42 -3.37 3.65 18.13
CA TYR A 42 -3.96 4.63 17.23
C TYR A 42 -3.85 4.09 15.80
N HIS A 43 -4.96 3.80 15.14
CA HIS A 43 -4.90 3.35 13.74
C HIS A 43 -4.89 4.53 12.78
N ILE A 44 -4.29 4.42 11.59
CA ILE A 44 -4.53 5.36 10.49
C ILE A 44 -5.27 4.59 9.41
N PHE A 45 -6.43 5.10 9.02
CA PHE A 45 -7.25 4.48 7.99
C PHE A 45 -6.86 5.04 6.63
N VAL A 46 -6.59 4.17 5.68
CA VAL A 46 -6.25 4.52 4.31
C VAL A 46 -7.28 3.90 3.37
N ASP A 47 -7.99 4.75 2.65
CA ASP A 47 -8.95 4.35 1.62
C ASP A 47 -8.33 4.56 0.23
N ASN A 48 -8.13 3.47 -0.49
CA ASN A 48 -7.65 3.50 -1.87
C ASN A 48 -8.84 3.47 -2.84
N ARG A 49 -9.25 4.65 -3.34
CA ARG A 49 -10.29 4.78 -4.39
C ARG A 49 -9.71 4.89 -5.80
N MET A 50 -8.41 4.66 -5.94
CA MET A 50 -7.73 4.60 -7.23
C MET A 50 -8.15 3.34 -7.99
N SER A 51 -7.87 3.30 -9.29
CA SER A 51 -8.09 2.10 -10.12
C SER A 51 -7.09 0.97 -9.88
N ASP A 52 -5.95 1.27 -9.28
CA ASP A 52 -4.79 0.39 -9.19
C ASP A 52 -4.35 0.17 -7.73
N ASN A 53 -3.60 -0.92 -7.52
CA ASN A 53 -3.03 -1.24 -6.22
C ASN A 53 -2.01 -0.18 -5.82
N MET A 54 -2.12 0.26 -4.56
CA MET A 54 -1.26 1.25 -3.95
C MET A 54 -0.33 0.57 -2.94
N HIS A 55 0.95 0.96 -2.97
CA HIS A 55 1.94 0.56 -1.98
C HIS A 55 2.38 1.77 -1.16
N LEU A 56 2.44 1.58 0.16
CA LEU A 56 2.89 2.57 1.12
C LEU A 56 4.05 2.00 1.91
N SER A 57 5.16 2.73 1.98
CA SER A 57 6.28 2.38 2.87
C SER A 57 6.48 3.53 3.85
N CYS A 58 6.09 3.32 5.11
CA CYS A 58 5.89 4.37 6.08
C CYS A 58 6.93 4.34 7.19
N TYR A 59 7.25 5.50 7.74
CA TYR A 59 8.02 5.68 8.97
C TYR A 59 7.41 6.81 9.80
N ALA A 60 7.47 6.66 11.13
CA ALA A 60 7.01 7.70 12.03
C ALA A 60 8.18 8.62 12.42
N VAL A 61 7.88 9.90 12.60
CA VAL A 61 8.82 10.94 13.07
C VAL A 61 8.26 11.47 14.37
N GLN A 62 9.02 11.33 15.47
CA GLN A 62 8.61 11.76 16.81
C GLN A 62 9.80 12.44 17.51
N GLY A 63 9.54 13.50 18.27
CA GLY A 63 10.55 14.13 19.14
C GLY A 63 11.81 14.66 18.44
N GLY A 64 11.76 14.96 17.14
CA GLY A 64 12.90 15.43 16.35
C GLY A 64 13.76 14.32 15.72
N GLY A 65 13.48 13.05 16.03
CA GLY A 65 14.11 11.88 15.42
C GLY A 65 13.19 11.15 14.44
N ARG A 66 13.79 10.36 13.53
CA ARG A 66 13.07 9.33 12.79
C ARG A 66 12.92 8.13 13.72
N SER A 67 11.69 7.67 13.94
CA SER A 67 11.47 6.38 14.58
C SER A 67 11.58 5.28 13.54
N GLU A 68 12.13 4.13 13.93
CA GLU A 68 12.41 2.99 13.05
C GLU A 68 11.16 2.19 12.63
N PHE A 69 9.97 2.77 12.73
CA PHE A 69 8.71 2.10 12.38
C PHE A 69 8.55 2.02 10.85
N TYR A 70 9.46 1.30 10.18
CA TYR A 70 9.43 1.04 8.75
C TYR A 70 8.51 -0.15 8.49
N HIS A 71 7.31 0.12 7.96
CA HIS A 71 6.43 -0.94 7.52
C HIS A 71 5.86 -0.65 6.13
N SER A 72 5.72 -1.71 5.35
CA SER A 72 5.21 -1.64 3.98
C SER A 72 3.82 -2.25 3.91
N PHE A 73 2.89 -1.50 3.33
CA PHE A 73 1.49 -1.85 3.24
C PHE A 73 1.04 -1.83 1.78
N ARG A 74 0.11 -2.72 1.46
CA ARG A 74 -0.57 -2.75 0.18
C ARG A 74 -2.04 -2.43 0.41
N ALA A 75 -2.56 -1.48 -0.36
CA ALA A 75 -3.97 -1.10 -0.37
C ALA A 75 -4.54 -1.40 -1.76
N ASP A 76 -5.41 -2.39 -1.85
CA ASP A 76 -6.12 -2.72 -3.09
C ASP A 76 -7.28 -1.72 -3.33
N PRO A 77 -7.66 -1.46 -4.59
CA PRO A 77 -8.80 -0.60 -4.93
C PRO A 77 -10.09 -0.96 -4.19
N GLY A 78 -10.76 0.06 -3.64
CA GLY A 78 -12.03 -0.07 -2.92
C GLY A 78 -11.92 -0.76 -1.55
N ARG A 79 -10.70 -1.06 -1.08
CA ARG A 79 -10.45 -1.62 0.25
C ARG A 79 -9.81 -0.58 1.16
N GLU A 80 -10.35 -0.47 2.36
CA GLU A 80 -9.74 0.27 3.46
C GLU A 80 -8.64 -0.57 4.10
N VAL A 81 -7.49 0.04 4.36
CA VAL A 81 -6.38 -0.55 5.10
C VAL A 81 -6.16 0.22 6.40
N GLN A 82 -5.96 -0.51 7.48
CA GLN A 82 -5.63 0.05 8.78
C GLN A 82 -4.13 -0.06 9.01
N LEU A 83 -3.47 1.09 9.17
CA LEU A 83 -2.06 1.17 9.50
C LEU A 83 -1.94 1.29 11.02
N PRO A 84 -1.28 0.35 11.71
CA PRO A 84 -0.98 0.52 13.13
C PRO A 84 -0.05 1.73 13.29
N TYR A 85 -0.38 2.63 14.23
CA TYR A 85 0.41 3.80 14.53
C TYR A 85 0.51 3.99 16.06
N LEU A 86 1.72 3.90 16.60
CA LEU A 86 1.95 4.14 18.02
C LEU A 86 1.68 5.61 18.37
N GLN A 87 0.88 5.82 19.42
CA GLN A 87 0.30 7.06 19.96
C GLN A 87 0.92 8.39 19.47
N PRO A 88 0.10 9.42 19.16
CA PRO A 88 0.58 10.72 18.73
C PRO A 88 1.30 11.48 19.87
N ALA A 89 2.62 11.35 19.94
CA ALA A 89 3.46 12.29 20.66
C ALA A 89 3.32 13.72 20.08
N PRO A 90 3.61 14.78 20.86
CA PRO A 90 3.71 16.13 20.30
C PRO A 90 4.66 16.15 19.10
N ASN A 91 4.26 16.82 18.02
CA ASN A 91 5.00 16.90 16.75
C ASN A 91 5.22 15.55 16.02
N ALA A 92 4.46 14.52 16.37
CA ALA A 92 4.33 13.28 15.62
C ALA A 92 3.92 13.49 14.16
N ARG A 93 4.58 12.77 13.24
CA ARG A 93 4.19 12.64 11.84
C ARG A 93 4.35 11.20 11.36
N LEU A 94 3.38 10.70 10.60
CA LEU A 94 3.51 9.46 9.83
C LEU A 94 3.79 9.84 8.38
N VAL A 95 4.98 9.51 7.90
CA VAL A 95 5.46 9.89 6.57
C VAL A 95 5.74 8.64 5.77
N CYS A 96 5.28 8.59 4.52
CA CYS A 96 5.39 7.44 3.66
C CYS A 96 6.01 7.78 2.31
N LYS A 97 6.63 6.77 1.72
CA LYS A 97 6.74 6.66 0.28
C LYS A 97 5.45 6.04 -0.24
N TRP A 98 5.01 6.51 -1.40
CA TRP A 98 3.79 6.07 -2.06
C TRP A 98 4.12 5.61 -3.47
N ALA A 99 3.53 4.50 -3.89
CA ALA A 99 3.60 4.00 -5.25
C ALA A 99 2.23 3.53 -5.72
N CYS A 100 1.79 3.96 -6.91
CA CYS A 100 0.55 3.50 -7.52
C CYS A 100 0.65 3.62 -9.04
N ALA A 101 0.29 2.55 -9.77
CA ALA A 101 0.30 2.50 -11.24
C ALA A 101 1.62 3.01 -11.88
N GLY A 102 2.77 2.72 -11.27
CA GLY A 102 4.09 3.16 -11.75
C GLY A 102 4.44 4.64 -11.46
N ASN A 103 3.63 5.33 -10.67
CA ASN A 103 3.92 6.67 -10.15
C ASN A 103 4.47 6.56 -8.73
N TYR A 104 5.39 7.45 -8.36
CA TYR A 104 6.11 7.39 -7.09
C TYR A 104 6.23 8.76 -6.41
N LEU A 105 5.96 8.81 -5.12
CA LEU A 105 6.17 9.98 -4.26
C LEU A 105 6.99 9.60 -3.02
N LYS A 106 7.85 10.51 -2.54
CA LYS A 106 8.39 10.49 -1.15
C LYS A 106 7.81 11.62 -0.32
N GLY A 107 7.77 11.38 0.98
CA GLY A 107 7.43 12.42 1.95
C GLY A 107 5.92 12.65 2.07
N VAL A 108 5.11 11.68 1.64
CA VAL A 108 3.65 11.75 1.73
C VAL A 108 3.26 11.63 3.19
N THR A 109 2.65 12.67 3.75
CA THR A 109 2.28 12.68 5.17
C THR A 109 0.86 12.13 5.32
N LEU A 110 0.72 10.93 5.91
CA LEU A 110 -0.58 10.31 6.20
C LEU A 110 -1.18 10.81 7.53
N PHE A 111 -0.34 11.27 8.44
CA PHE A 111 -0.79 11.83 9.70
C PHE A 111 0.18 12.88 10.21
N SER A 112 -0.35 13.92 10.85
CA SER A 112 0.42 14.83 11.67
C SER A 112 -0.40 15.28 12.87
N SER A 113 0.22 15.31 14.05
CA SER A 113 -0.42 15.84 15.26
C SER A 113 -0.69 17.34 15.20
N SER A 114 -0.09 18.07 14.24
CA SER A 114 -0.37 19.48 13.99
C SER A 114 -1.54 19.72 13.02
N TRP A 115 -2.15 18.66 12.47
CA TRP A 115 -3.35 18.82 11.66
C TRP A 115 -4.51 19.26 12.54
N ARG A 116 -5.26 20.27 12.09
CA ARG A 116 -6.43 20.77 12.82
C ARG A 116 -7.41 19.63 13.15
N GLU A 117 -7.61 18.68 12.24
CA GLU A 117 -8.54 17.58 12.42
C GLU A 117 -8.06 16.55 13.45
N ALA A 118 -6.74 16.44 13.64
CA ALA A 118 -6.14 15.63 14.68
C ALA A 118 -6.24 16.32 16.04
N THR A 119 -6.00 17.64 16.10
CA THR A 119 -6.07 18.43 17.33
C THR A 119 -7.51 18.61 17.83
N SER A 120 -8.48 18.84 16.94
CA SER A 120 -9.90 18.95 17.28
C SER A 120 -10.54 17.59 17.60
N GLY A 121 -9.86 16.49 17.30
CA GLY A 121 -10.40 15.13 17.37
C GLY A 121 -11.46 14.84 16.31
N GLU A 122 -11.70 15.76 15.36
CA GLU A 122 -12.72 15.61 14.34
C GLU A 122 -12.44 14.45 13.40
N CYS A 123 -11.18 14.13 13.10
CA CYS A 123 -10.91 12.98 12.24
C CYS A 123 -11.05 11.63 12.97
N ARG A 124 -11.17 11.63 14.31
CA ARG A 124 -11.02 10.42 15.14
C ARG A 124 -12.14 9.41 14.87
N ARG A 125 -11.74 8.20 14.43
CA ARG A 125 -12.63 7.03 14.28
C ARG A 125 -12.56 6.11 15.51
N ARG A 126 -13.48 5.14 15.58
CA ARG A 126 -13.40 4.02 16.54
C ARG A 126 -12.12 3.24 16.24
N GLY A 127 -11.21 3.13 17.22
CA GLY A 127 -9.83 2.62 17.02
C GLY A 127 -8.74 3.72 16.93
N GLY A 128 -9.08 4.99 17.11
CA GLY A 128 -8.13 6.10 16.96
C GLY A 128 -7.74 6.30 15.50
N GLY A 129 -7.47 7.54 15.07
CA GLY A 129 -7.06 7.77 13.67
C GLY A 129 -7.82 8.78 12.89
N CYS A 130 -7.14 9.37 11.90
CA CYS A 130 -7.79 10.05 10.79
C CYS A 130 -8.01 9.07 9.61
N ASN A 131 -9.00 9.35 8.77
CA ASN A 131 -9.20 8.67 7.49
C ASN A 131 -8.55 9.46 6.36
N VAL A 132 -7.63 8.83 5.64
CA VAL A 132 -6.93 9.40 4.49
C VAL A 132 -7.42 8.72 3.23
N VAL A 133 -7.84 9.51 2.24
CA VAL A 133 -8.45 9.00 1.02
C VAL A 133 -7.61 9.39 -0.18
N PHE A 134 -7.25 8.40 -0.99
CA PHE A 134 -6.60 8.56 -2.29
C PHE A 134 -7.64 8.35 -3.38
N ASP A 135 -7.91 9.38 -4.19
CA ASP A 135 -9.03 9.38 -5.11
C ASP A 135 -8.67 10.13 -6.39
N GLY A 136 -8.58 9.40 -7.50
CA GLY A 136 -8.12 9.96 -8.78
C GLY A 136 -6.72 10.57 -8.67
N HIS A 137 -6.60 11.88 -8.79
CA HIS A 137 -5.32 12.59 -8.74
C HIS A 137 -5.19 13.44 -7.48
N GLU A 138 -6.02 13.20 -6.47
CA GLU A 138 -6.10 14.03 -5.27
C GLU A 138 -6.05 13.15 -4.02
N MET A 139 -5.49 13.70 -2.95
CA MET A 139 -5.40 13.05 -1.65
C MET A 139 -6.06 13.94 -0.59
N PHE A 140 -6.82 13.33 0.30
CA PHE A 140 -7.65 14.05 1.25
C PHE A 140 -7.60 13.44 2.64
N VAL A 141 -8.00 14.22 3.64
CA VAL A 141 -8.34 13.74 4.98
C VAL A 141 -9.81 14.00 5.26
N ASP A 142 -10.54 12.97 5.71
CA ASP A 142 -11.94 13.09 6.09
C ASP A 142 -12.08 13.40 7.59
N GLY A 143 -12.73 14.52 7.91
CA GLY A 143 -13.11 14.91 9.27
C GLY A 143 -14.62 14.74 9.54
N ARG A 144 -14.97 14.44 10.79
CA ARG A 144 -16.34 14.14 11.25
C ARG A 144 -17.18 15.39 11.62
N SER A 145 -16.63 16.60 11.60
CA SER A 145 -17.38 17.79 12.04
C SER A 145 -18.47 18.16 11.04
N GLY A 146 -19.71 17.79 11.37
CA GLY A 146 -20.93 18.57 11.15
C GLY A 146 -21.33 18.97 9.73
N GLY A 147 -20.70 18.46 8.68
CA GLY A 147 -21.06 18.83 7.31
C GLY A 147 -20.12 18.36 6.20
N GLY A 148 -19.52 17.17 6.28
CA GLY A 148 -18.74 16.62 5.15
C GLY A 148 -17.40 17.31 4.86
N GLY A 149 -16.70 17.79 5.90
CA GLY A 149 -15.43 18.50 5.79
C GLY A 149 -14.26 17.60 5.35
N ARG A 150 -14.21 17.25 4.06
CA ARG A 150 -13.04 16.67 3.40
C ARG A 150 -12.01 17.78 3.18
N ARG A 151 -10.81 17.68 3.78
CA ARG A 151 -9.70 18.60 3.47
C ARG A 151 -8.81 17.99 2.40
N LEU A 152 -8.64 18.70 1.29
CA LEU A 152 -7.63 18.40 0.28
C LEU A 152 -6.23 18.59 0.89
N LEU A 153 -5.41 17.54 0.80
CA LEU A 153 -3.99 17.57 1.16
C LEU A 153 -3.12 18.01 -0.01
N GLY A 154 -3.51 17.64 -1.23
CA GLY A 154 -2.83 18.01 -2.47
C GLY A 154 -3.03 16.95 -3.55
N ASP A 155 -2.27 17.09 -4.62
CA ASP A 155 -2.41 16.25 -5.80
C ASP A 155 -1.46 15.03 -5.73
N LEU A 156 -1.76 14.03 -6.56
CA LEU A 156 -0.99 12.82 -6.80
C LEU A 156 -0.54 12.80 -8.26
N PRO A 157 0.71 12.40 -8.55
CA PRO A 157 1.17 12.29 -9.92
C PRO A 157 0.42 11.17 -10.63
N GLN A 158 -0.09 11.49 -11.81
CA GLN A 158 -0.66 10.51 -12.73
C GLN A 158 0.03 10.63 -14.09
N HIS A 159 0.77 9.59 -14.46
CA HIS A 159 1.27 9.41 -15.82
C HIS A 159 0.15 8.96 -16.75
N GLU A 160 -0.02 9.67 -17.86
CA GLU A 160 -0.73 9.17 -19.03
C GLU A 160 0.28 8.76 -20.07
N CYS A 161 0.16 7.53 -20.56
CA CYS A 161 0.95 7.03 -21.67
C CYS A 161 0.05 6.85 -22.89
N GLN A 162 0.43 7.45 -24.00
CA GLN A 162 -0.24 7.19 -25.27
C GLN A 162 0.08 5.76 -25.73
N LYS A 163 -0.95 4.91 -25.75
CA LYS A 163 -0.87 3.57 -26.35
C LYS A 163 -1.04 3.68 -27.86
N MET A 164 -0.14 3.07 -28.62
CA MET A 164 -0.32 2.82 -30.06
C MET A 164 -0.42 1.32 -30.28
N LEU A 165 -1.24 0.92 -31.27
CA LEU A 165 -1.58 -0.46 -31.60
C LEU A 165 -0.46 -1.48 -31.28
N LEU A 166 -0.78 -2.33 -30.30
CA LEU A 166 -0.20 -3.63 -29.94
C LEU A 166 1.17 -3.78 -29.25
N VAL A 167 2.16 -2.87 -29.27
CA VAL A 167 3.46 -3.24 -28.64
C VAL A 167 4.26 -2.16 -27.88
N PHE A 168 4.10 -0.85 -28.10
CA PHE A 168 4.99 0.13 -27.43
C PHE A 168 4.30 1.44 -26.98
N ASN A 169 4.48 1.80 -25.71
CA ASN A 169 4.17 3.13 -25.18
C ASN A 169 5.19 4.12 -25.73
N ARG A 170 4.75 5.10 -26.55
CA ARG A 170 5.68 6.04 -27.20
C ARG A 170 6.00 7.28 -26.38
N ARG A 171 5.02 7.81 -25.65
CA ARG A 171 5.15 9.06 -24.90
C ARG A 171 4.29 8.97 -23.65
N CYS A 172 4.91 9.17 -22.51
CA CYS A 172 4.24 9.33 -21.24
C CYS A 172 4.47 10.76 -20.76
N TRP A 173 3.42 11.40 -20.25
CA TRP A 173 3.49 12.72 -19.63
C TRP A 173 2.72 12.69 -18.32
N PHE A 174 3.03 13.62 -17.42
CA PHE A 174 2.19 13.84 -16.24
C PHE A 174 0.95 14.62 -16.66
N LYS A 175 -0.21 14.23 -16.13
CA LYS A 175 -1.41 15.08 -16.24
C LYS A 175 -1.14 16.44 -15.60
N SER A 176 -1.80 17.47 -16.12
CA SER A 176 -1.85 18.76 -15.46
C SER A 176 -2.49 18.61 -14.09
N HIS A 177 -1.89 19.23 -13.07
CA HIS A 177 -2.37 19.22 -11.70
C HIS A 177 -2.70 20.65 -11.28
N ARG A 178 -3.68 20.82 -10.38
CA ARG A 178 -4.15 22.16 -9.95
C ARG A 178 -3.49 22.59 -8.65
N HIS A 179 -3.15 21.63 -7.80
CA HIS A 179 -2.60 21.85 -6.47
C HIS A 179 -1.18 21.27 -6.38
N PRO A 180 -0.38 21.68 -5.40
CA PRO A 180 0.91 21.06 -5.15
C PRO A 180 0.76 19.57 -4.84
N TYR A 181 1.76 18.77 -5.21
CA TYR A 181 1.82 17.37 -4.82
C TYR A 181 1.97 17.21 -3.31
N VAL A 182 1.33 16.18 -2.75
CA VAL A 182 1.42 15.82 -1.30
C VAL A 182 2.80 15.33 -0.85
N GLY A 183 3.75 15.24 -1.78
CA GLY A 183 5.12 14.85 -1.56
C GLY A 183 6.00 15.27 -2.72
N ARG A 184 7.23 14.76 -2.77
CA ARG A 184 8.13 14.97 -3.89
C ARG A 184 8.03 13.79 -4.85
N ALA A 185 7.70 14.06 -6.11
CA ALA A 185 7.74 13.09 -7.19
C ALA A 185 9.14 12.50 -7.34
N MET A 186 9.19 11.19 -7.60
CA MET A 186 10.43 10.48 -7.91
C MET A 186 10.44 10.07 -9.38
N ASN A 187 11.63 9.88 -9.95
CA ASN A 187 11.79 9.65 -11.38
C ASN A 187 11.60 8.18 -11.78
N GLY A 188 11.44 7.27 -10.82
CA GLY A 188 11.16 5.86 -11.11
C GLY A 188 11.28 4.93 -9.91
N LEU A 189 11.11 3.63 -10.17
CA LEU A 189 11.14 2.58 -9.17
C LEU A 189 12.49 2.49 -8.43
N THR A 190 13.61 2.71 -9.13
CA THR A 190 14.94 2.65 -8.51
C THR A 190 15.10 3.72 -7.44
N ASP A 191 14.67 4.95 -7.71
CA ASP A 191 14.67 6.03 -6.72
C ASP A 191 13.76 5.70 -5.53
N TYR A 192 12.63 5.06 -5.78
CA TYR A 192 11.70 4.62 -4.74
C TYR A 192 12.31 3.58 -3.80
N LEU A 193 12.99 2.58 -4.36
CA LEU A 193 13.62 1.51 -3.59
C LEU A 193 14.86 1.97 -2.82
N MET A 194 15.63 2.93 -3.35
CA MET A 194 16.87 3.41 -2.73
C MET A 194 16.69 4.57 -1.73
N ALA A 195 15.51 5.18 -1.66
CA ALA A 195 15.25 6.38 -0.84
C ALA A 195 15.00 6.12 0.67
#